data_AF-A0A067R3S5-F1
#
_entry.id   AF-A0A067R3S5-F1
#
_cell.length_a   1.000
_cell.length_b   1.000
_cell.length_c   1.000
_cell.angle_alpha   90.00
_cell.angle_beta   90.00
_cell.angle_gamma   90.00
#
_symmetry.space_group_name_H-M   'P 1'
#
loop_
_entity.id
_entity.type
_entity.pdbx_description
1 polymer ?
#
loop_
_entity_poly.entity_id
_entity_poly.type
_entity_poly.pdbx_seq_one_letter_code
_entity_poly.pdbx_strand_id
1 'polypeptide(L)'
;MGCYLEDYRARVGTWAGRTSWRSVRGGDRFGHGSCLGNTILCAAALAVLLIISGVEQNPGPGSENILQVLCNVCDRNLKSGTQCDTCGRWFHNSCGNVKAHMVESGRWCCDRCRWDRLRQLEEKLENALHQIEDLKRQNKRLEEQLRGAAAGCEVSGRDTAQKLQGGAECLVLGDSIIRDVGTDHGNIKVECFPGIRTEQLQRVMENRNFGNPDTVIIHVGTNDLRRTANLDYVMGDVYALVQKARTKFPISKLVLSGVLRRRDVSWRRIGALNDRYDWVARTTGVTFVDPNSWIDDRDFSRDRLHINRGGAKRLGKLYHRVCGFDGGGQKLNE
;
A
#
# COMPACT_ATOMS: atom_id res chain seq x y z
N MET A 1 25.30 12.59 -2.05
CA MET A 1 24.84 11.96 -3.31
C MET A 1 23.50 12.56 -3.68
N GLY A 2 23.50 13.61 -4.49
CA GLY A 2 22.29 14.29 -4.94
C GLY A 2 22.57 14.91 -6.30
N CYS A 3 22.30 14.16 -7.37
CA CYS A 3 22.30 14.62 -8.76
C CYS A 3 21.49 13.60 -9.58
N TYR A 4 20.16 13.71 -9.64
CA TYR A 4 19.35 12.99 -10.66
C TYR A 4 18.07 13.72 -11.09
N LEU A 5 17.75 14.88 -10.51
CA LEU A 5 16.56 15.66 -10.86
C LEU A 5 16.82 16.77 -11.89
N GLU A 6 18.07 17.22 -12.08
CA GLU A 6 18.41 18.25 -13.07
C GLU A 6 18.49 17.70 -14.50
N ASP A 7 18.85 16.43 -14.68
CA ASP A 7 18.92 15.78 -16.01
C ASP A 7 17.52 15.59 -16.65
N TYR A 8 16.46 15.55 -15.86
CA TYR A 8 15.09 15.46 -16.37
C TYR A 8 14.58 16.81 -16.89
N ARG A 9 15.04 17.93 -16.30
CA ARG A 9 14.69 19.29 -16.76
C ARG A 9 15.35 19.65 -18.09
N ALA A 10 16.57 19.18 -18.33
CA ALA A 10 17.31 19.46 -19.57
C ALA A 10 16.70 18.78 -20.82
N ARG A 11 16.06 17.62 -20.67
CA ARG A 11 15.53 16.84 -21.83
C ARG A 11 14.10 17.22 -22.25
N VAL A 12 13.32 17.85 -21.37
CA VAL A 12 11.92 18.24 -21.70
C VAL A 12 11.80 19.73 -22.06
N GLY A 13 12.77 20.56 -21.68
CA GLY A 13 12.76 22.02 -21.92
C GLY A 13 13.15 22.50 -23.33
N THR A 14 13.50 21.62 -24.27
CA THR A 14 13.98 22.02 -25.61
C THR A 14 13.00 21.79 -26.76
N TRP A 15 11.80 21.27 -26.50
CA TRP A 15 10.81 21.01 -27.55
C TRP A 15 9.95 22.23 -27.92
N ALA A 16 9.89 23.27 -27.07
CA ALA A 16 9.00 24.42 -27.26
C ALA A 16 9.66 25.66 -27.91
N GLY A 17 10.88 25.55 -28.44
CA GLY A 17 11.62 26.72 -28.91
C GLY A 17 12.54 26.44 -30.09
N ARG A 18 12.00 26.04 -31.24
CA ARG A 18 12.64 26.22 -32.55
C ARG A 18 11.72 25.86 -33.72
N THR A 19 10.73 26.70 -34.00
CA THR A 19 10.22 26.88 -35.37
C THR A 19 10.74 28.21 -35.89
N SER A 20 11.96 28.16 -36.43
CA SER A 20 12.50 29.25 -37.24
C SER A 20 11.67 29.33 -38.52
N TRP A 21 10.86 30.38 -38.65
CA TRP A 21 10.28 30.78 -39.92
C TRP A 21 11.41 31.28 -40.81
N ARG A 22 12.02 30.37 -41.59
CA ARG A 22 12.79 30.78 -42.76
C ARG A 22 11.82 31.20 -43.85
N SER A 23 11.79 32.51 -44.12
CA SER A 23 11.24 33.07 -45.34
C SER A 23 11.97 32.46 -46.54
N VAL A 24 11.33 31.52 -47.24
CA VAL A 24 11.72 31.13 -48.59
C VAL A 24 11.14 32.19 -49.53
N ARG A 25 11.99 33.13 -49.95
CA ARG A 25 11.77 33.88 -51.20
C ARG A 25 12.10 32.93 -52.35
N GLY A 26 11.12 32.70 -53.23
CA GLY A 26 11.39 32.18 -54.56
C GLY A 26 10.25 31.37 -55.17
N GLY A 27 9.61 31.96 -56.19
CA GLY A 27 9.05 31.20 -57.31
C GLY A 27 7.53 31.02 -57.30
N ASP A 28 6.87 31.77 -58.18
CA ASP A 28 5.48 31.59 -58.58
C ASP A 28 5.14 30.14 -58.97
N ARG A 29 3.98 29.66 -58.51
CA ARG A 29 2.84 29.26 -59.36
C ARG A 29 1.74 28.57 -58.51
N PHE A 30 0.54 29.17 -58.59
CA PHE A 30 -0.80 28.61 -58.39
C PHE A 30 -0.98 27.29 -57.62
N GLY A 31 -1.66 27.38 -56.47
CA GLY A 31 -2.25 26.24 -55.76
C GLY A 31 -3.17 26.69 -54.62
N HIS A 32 -4.38 27.14 -54.96
CA HIS A 32 -5.38 27.70 -54.03
C HIS A 32 -6.12 26.63 -53.17
N GLY A 33 -5.42 25.58 -52.72
CA GLY A 33 -6.03 24.42 -52.03
C GLY A 33 -5.62 24.21 -50.56
N SER A 34 -4.63 24.95 -50.04
CA SER A 34 -3.99 24.59 -48.75
C SER A 34 -4.42 25.42 -47.53
N CYS A 35 -5.20 26.49 -47.69
CA CYS A 35 -5.49 27.40 -46.57
C CYS A 35 -6.55 26.83 -45.60
N LEU A 36 -7.54 26.11 -46.12
CA LEU A 36 -8.63 25.51 -45.33
C LEU A 36 -8.17 24.39 -44.39
N GLY A 37 -7.19 23.58 -44.81
CA GLY A 37 -6.67 22.48 -43.99
C GLY A 37 -5.96 22.98 -42.73
N ASN A 38 -5.19 24.06 -42.84
CA ASN A 38 -4.42 24.60 -41.72
C ASN A 38 -5.31 25.30 -40.68
N THR A 39 -6.37 25.98 -41.09
CA THR A 39 -7.34 26.58 -40.14
C THR A 39 -8.11 25.51 -39.37
N ILE A 40 -8.51 24.42 -40.03
CA ILE A 40 -9.21 23.31 -39.37
C ILE A 40 -8.29 22.60 -38.36
N LEU A 41 -7.02 22.38 -38.71
CA LEU A 41 -6.03 21.79 -37.81
C LEU A 41 -5.75 22.68 -36.58
N CYS A 42 -5.61 23.99 -36.77
CA CYS A 42 -5.44 24.93 -35.66
C CYS A 42 -6.66 24.98 -34.74
N ALA A 43 -7.88 25.00 -35.30
CA ALA A 43 -9.10 24.99 -34.51
C ALA A 43 -9.28 23.69 -33.72
N ALA A 44 -8.99 22.55 -34.34
CA ALA A 44 -9.04 21.24 -33.67
C ALA A 44 -7.98 21.12 -32.55
N ALA A 45 -6.76 21.60 -32.79
CA ALA A 45 -5.71 21.61 -31.77
C ALA A 45 -6.09 22.49 -30.57
N LEU A 46 -6.67 23.67 -30.80
CA LEU A 46 -7.17 24.54 -29.74
C LEU A 46 -8.33 23.90 -28.96
N ALA A 47 -9.28 23.27 -29.65
CA ALA A 47 -10.39 22.56 -29.00
C ALA A 47 -9.89 21.42 -28.10
N VAL A 48 -8.94 20.60 -28.58
CA VAL A 48 -8.33 19.53 -27.78
C VAL A 48 -7.57 20.08 -26.58
N LEU A 49 -6.83 21.18 -26.74
CA LEU A 49 -6.13 21.85 -25.64
C LEU A 49 -7.11 22.41 -24.59
N LEU A 50 -8.25 22.96 -25.00
CA LEU A 50 -9.29 23.47 -24.10
C LEU A 50 -9.99 22.33 -23.33
N ILE A 51 -10.23 21.19 -23.97
CA ILE A 51 -10.81 19.99 -23.33
C ILE A 51 -9.82 19.38 -22.33
N ILE A 52 -8.54 19.22 -22.71
CA ILE A 52 -7.52 18.64 -21.82
C ILE A 52 -7.20 19.56 -20.64
N SER A 53 -7.26 20.88 -20.82
CA SER A 53 -7.00 21.84 -19.74
C SER A 53 -8.16 22.01 -18.75
N GLY A 54 -9.30 21.34 -18.98
CA GLY A 54 -10.43 21.35 -18.04
C GLY A 54 -11.06 22.73 -17.86
N VAL A 55 -10.89 23.63 -18.83
CA VAL A 55 -11.41 25.00 -18.76
C VAL A 55 -12.94 25.01 -18.63
N GLU A 56 -13.63 24.01 -19.19
CA GLU A 56 -15.09 23.85 -19.05
C GLU A 56 -15.57 23.54 -17.62
N GLN A 57 -14.69 23.05 -16.74
CA GLN A 57 -15.03 22.79 -15.34
C GLN A 57 -14.80 24.00 -14.42
N ASN A 58 -14.34 25.12 -14.96
CA ASN A 58 -14.23 26.37 -14.23
C ASN A 58 -15.41 27.27 -14.63
N PRO A 59 -16.53 27.25 -13.89
CA PRO A 59 -17.74 27.99 -14.28
C PRO A 59 -17.55 29.51 -14.30
N GLY A 60 -16.40 30.01 -13.84
CA GLY A 60 -16.21 31.42 -13.56
C GLY A 60 -17.26 31.92 -12.55
N PRO A 61 -17.19 33.19 -12.14
CA PRO A 61 -18.32 33.81 -11.46
C PRO A 61 -19.48 33.93 -12.46
N GLY A 62 -20.59 33.23 -12.22
CA GLY A 62 -21.77 33.23 -13.09
C GLY A 62 -22.24 34.65 -13.41
N SER A 63 -22.58 34.89 -14.67
CA SER A 63 -22.84 36.21 -15.26
C SER A 63 -24.19 36.84 -14.90
N GLU A 64 -24.93 36.29 -13.94
CA GLU A 64 -26.27 36.78 -13.58
C GLU A 64 -26.24 37.24 -12.11
N ASN A 65 -26.23 38.57 -11.94
CA ASN A 65 -25.96 39.35 -10.72
C ASN A 65 -24.49 39.39 -10.29
N ILE A 66 -23.77 40.42 -10.76
CA ILE A 66 -22.38 40.75 -10.38
C ILE A 66 -22.34 41.18 -8.92
N LEU A 67 -22.48 40.24 -7.99
CA LEU A 67 -21.88 40.37 -6.68
C LEU A 67 -20.38 40.42 -6.92
N GLN A 68 -19.79 41.59 -6.68
CA GLN A 68 -18.36 41.79 -6.78
C GLN A 68 -17.65 40.79 -5.86
N VAL A 69 -17.15 39.69 -6.44
CA VAL A 69 -16.36 38.71 -5.70
C VAL A 69 -15.00 39.35 -5.43
N LEU A 70 -14.67 39.56 -4.17
CA LEU A 70 -13.41 40.16 -3.74
C LEU A 70 -12.38 39.08 -3.46
N CYS A 71 -11.12 39.34 -3.82
CA CYS A 71 -10.01 38.48 -3.44
C CYS A 71 -9.78 38.58 -1.93
N ASN A 72 -9.79 37.44 -1.25
CA ASN A 72 -9.62 37.38 0.21
C ASN A 72 -8.18 37.69 0.70
N VAL A 73 -7.27 38.11 -0.17
CA VAL A 73 -5.90 38.52 0.22
C VAL A 73 -5.70 40.02 0.05
N CYS A 74 -6.21 40.60 -1.03
CA CYS A 74 -5.96 42.01 -1.36
C CYS A 74 -7.23 42.86 -1.41
N ASP A 75 -8.40 42.28 -1.14
CA ASP A 75 -9.73 42.91 -1.12
C ASP A 75 -10.09 43.66 -2.42
N ARG A 76 -9.49 43.28 -3.54
CA ARG A 76 -9.79 43.84 -4.88
C ARG A 76 -10.72 42.92 -5.66
N ASN A 77 -11.49 43.52 -6.56
CA ASN A 77 -12.40 42.81 -7.47
C ASN A 77 -11.69 41.71 -8.27
N LEU A 78 -12.30 40.53 -8.29
CA LEU A 78 -11.86 39.38 -9.08
C LEU A 78 -12.55 39.40 -10.44
N LYS A 79 -11.76 39.56 -11.50
CA LYS A 79 -12.21 39.24 -12.87
C LYS A 79 -12.09 37.74 -13.17
N SER A 80 -11.10 37.09 -12.54
CA SER A 80 -10.82 35.66 -12.60
C SER A 80 -10.03 35.27 -11.35
N GLY A 81 -10.27 34.07 -10.82
CA GLY A 81 -9.55 33.58 -9.65
C GLY A 81 -9.72 32.09 -9.44
N THR A 82 -9.04 31.58 -8.43
CA THR A 82 -9.16 30.20 -7.95
C THR A 82 -9.90 30.21 -6.62
N GLN A 83 -10.87 29.31 -6.49
CA GLN A 83 -11.59 29.09 -5.25
C GLN A 83 -10.82 28.11 -4.37
N CYS A 84 -10.72 28.39 -3.06
CA CYS A 84 -10.18 27.43 -2.11
C CYS A 84 -11.20 26.30 -1.89
N ASP A 85 -10.77 25.06 -2.08
CA ASP A 85 -11.64 23.88 -1.95
C ASP A 85 -12.17 23.65 -0.53
N THR A 86 -11.51 24.23 0.48
CA THR A 86 -11.87 24.01 1.89
C THR A 86 -12.81 25.09 2.41
N CYS A 87 -12.55 26.37 2.13
CA CYS A 87 -13.35 27.47 2.68
C CYS A 87 -14.22 28.19 1.65
N GLY A 88 -14.15 27.81 0.37
CA GLY A 88 -14.95 28.41 -0.70
C GLY A 88 -14.59 29.86 -1.03
N ARG A 89 -13.57 30.43 -0.40
CA ARG A 89 -13.13 31.82 -0.63
C ARG A 89 -12.33 31.92 -1.94
N TRP A 90 -12.41 33.07 -2.59
CA TRP A 90 -11.79 33.30 -3.89
C TRP A 90 -10.50 34.12 -3.79
N PHE A 91 -9.54 33.78 -4.66
CA PHE A 91 -8.20 34.36 -4.66
C PHE A 91 -7.75 34.67 -6.09
N HIS A 92 -7.02 35.77 -6.31
CA HIS A 92 -6.36 35.97 -7.61
C HIS A 92 -5.30 34.90 -7.82
N ASN A 93 -5.08 34.49 -9.06
CA ASN A 93 -4.03 33.51 -9.40
C ASN A 93 -2.61 33.98 -9.03
N SER A 94 -2.43 35.29 -8.87
CA SER A 94 -1.18 35.93 -8.40
C SER A 94 -1.09 36.08 -6.88
N CYS A 95 -2.20 35.90 -6.16
CA CYS A 95 -2.28 36.02 -4.71
C CYS A 95 -2.25 34.62 -4.07
N GLY A 96 -1.67 34.47 -2.88
CA GLY A 96 -1.72 33.22 -2.11
C GLY A 96 -1.04 32.01 -2.76
N ASN A 97 0.00 32.20 -3.58
CA ASN A 97 0.80 31.12 -4.19
C ASN A 97 0.00 30.09 -5.02
N VAL A 98 -1.17 30.47 -5.54
CA VAL A 98 -2.09 29.59 -6.31
C VAL A 98 -1.39 28.84 -7.45
N LYS A 99 -0.61 29.55 -8.27
CA LYS A 99 0.06 28.97 -9.45
C LYS A 99 1.07 27.86 -9.13
N ALA A 100 1.72 27.91 -7.98
CA ALA A 100 2.73 26.91 -7.61
C ALA A 100 2.09 25.55 -7.25
N HIS A 101 0.83 25.55 -6.78
CA HIS A 101 0.21 24.39 -6.15
C HIS A 101 -0.83 23.67 -7.01
N MET A 102 -1.43 24.33 -8.01
CA MET A 102 -2.44 23.68 -8.88
C MET A 102 -1.88 22.58 -9.80
N VAL A 103 -0.56 22.52 -10.01
CA VAL A 103 0.09 21.59 -10.97
C VAL A 103 0.00 20.12 -10.54
N GLU A 104 -0.22 19.83 -9.26
CA GLU A 104 -0.06 18.46 -8.73
C GLU A 104 -1.36 17.69 -8.48
N SER A 105 -2.51 18.36 -8.31
CA SER A 105 -3.72 17.65 -7.84
C SER A 105 -5.07 18.18 -8.32
N GLY A 106 -5.10 19.22 -9.16
CA GLY A 106 -6.34 19.86 -9.64
C GLY A 106 -7.16 20.54 -8.54
N ARG A 107 -6.70 20.46 -7.28
CA ARG A 107 -7.34 20.98 -6.08
C ARG A 107 -6.40 21.95 -5.38
N TRP A 108 -6.92 23.08 -4.91
CA TRP A 108 -6.15 24.13 -4.26
C TRP A 108 -6.79 24.56 -2.94
N CYS A 109 -5.99 24.58 -1.89
CA CYS A 109 -6.36 25.09 -0.57
C CYS A 109 -5.55 26.35 -0.26
N CYS A 110 -6.18 27.37 0.30
CA CYS A 110 -5.47 28.56 0.76
C CYS A 110 -4.58 28.24 1.98
N ASP A 111 -3.54 29.04 2.19
CA ASP A 111 -2.57 28.82 3.27
C ASP A 111 -3.21 28.68 4.65
N ARG A 112 -4.23 29.51 4.95
CA ARG A 112 -4.96 29.40 6.22
C ARG A 112 -5.59 28.02 6.42
N CYS A 113 -6.35 27.54 5.45
CA CYS A 113 -6.98 26.21 5.53
C CYS A 113 -5.93 25.09 5.58
N ARG A 114 -4.79 25.27 4.91
CA ARG A 114 -3.68 24.33 4.96
C ARG A 114 -3.06 24.27 6.35
N TRP A 115 -2.80 25.42 6.97
CA TRP A 115 -2.27 25.50 8.34
C TRP A 115 -3.26 24.96 9.37
N ASP A 116 -4.55 25.25 9.22
CA ASP A 116 -5.60 24.71 10.10
C ASP A 116 -5.64 23.18 10.02
N ARG A 117 -5.53 22.62 8.80
CA ARG A 117 -5.45 21.16 8.60
C ARG A 117 -4.18 20.56 9.21
N LEU A 118 -3.04 21.22 9.06
CA LEU A 118 -1.79 20.77 9.67
C LEU A 118 -1.89 20.74 11.19
N ARG A 119 -2.43 21.80 11.81
CA ARG A 119 -2.66 21.86 13.26
C ARG A 119 -3.57 20.74 13.76
N GLN A 120 -4.66 20.46 13.03
CA GLN A 120 -5.56 19.34 13.36
C GLN A 120 -4.87 17.98 13.25
N LEU A 121 -3.92 17.82 12.32
CA LEU A 121 -3.15 16.58 12.19
C LEU A 121 -2.13 16.43 13.32
N GLU A 122 -1.48 17.52 13.72
CA GLU A 122 -0.57 17.57 14.88
C GLU A 122 -1.32 17.19 16.17
N GLU A 123 -2.49 17.79 16.43
CA GLU A 123 -3.32 17.46 17.59
C GLU A 123 -3.78 15.99 17.57
N LYS A 124 -4.19 15.47 16.40
CA LYS A 124 -4.55 14.05 16.27
C LYS A 124 -3.36 13.12 16.51
N LEU A 125 -2.17 13.52 16.10
CA LEU A 125 -0.94 12.77 16.34
C LEU A 125 -0.60 12.73 17.83
N GLU A 126 -0.68 13.87 18.53
CA GLU A 126 -0.46 13.95 19.99
C GLU A 126 -1.48 13.11 20.78
N ASN A 127 -2.75 13.16 20.39
CA ASN A 127 -3.81 12.34 20.99
C ASN A 127 -3.55 10.84 20.76
N ALA A 128 -3.13 10.45 19.56
CA ALA A 128 -2.79 9.05 19.26
C ALA A 128 -1.58 8.57 20.07
N LEU A 129 -0.57 9.42 20.28
CA LEU A 129 0.59 9.10 21.11
C LEU A 129 0.18 8.88 22.58
N HIS A 130 -0.70 9.72 23.12
CA HIS A 130 -1.25 9.53 24.47
C HIS A 130 -2.01 8.20 24.59
N GLN A 131 -2.86 7.87 23.61
CA GLN A 131 -3.60 6.60 23.60
C GLN A 131 -2.68 5.38 23.59
N ILE A 132 -1.58 5.44 22.84
CA ILE A 132 -0.57 4.36 22.82
C ILE A 132 0.07 4.18 24.20
N GLU A 133 0.36 5.27 24.90
CA GLU A 133 0.96 5.22 26.23
C GLU A 133 0.00 4.64 27.28
N ASP A 134 -1.27 5.03 27.24
CA ASP A 134 -2.31 4.47 28.10
C ASP A 134 -2.52 2.97 27.84
N LEU A 135 -2.58 2.55 26.58
CA LEU A 135 -2.69 1.14 26.20
C LEU A 135 -1.46 0.33 26.68
N LYS A 136 -0.25 0.87 26.57
CA LYS A 136 0.95 0.24 27.12
C LYS A 136 0.85 0.06 28.63
N ARG A 137 0.32 1.06 29.35
CA ARG A 137 0.10 0.97 30.80
C ARG A 137 -0.93 -0.10 31.16
N GLN A 138 -2.01 -0.21 30.38
CA GLN A 138 -3.02 -1.26 30.56
C GLN A 138 -2.46 -2.66 30.30
N ASN A 139 -1.72 -2.85 29.20
CA ASN A 139 -1.07 -4.12 28.88
C ASN A 139 -0.14 -4.57 30.01
N LYS A 140 0.66 -3.66 30.57
CA LYS A 140 1.53 -3.97 31.72
C LYS A 140 0.73 -4.45 32.95
N ARG A 141 -0.40 -3.80 33.25
CA ARG A 141 -1.28 -4.22 34.37
C ARG A 141 -1.89 -5.60 34.13
N LEU A 142 -2.34 -5.88 32.91
CA LEU A 142 -2.90 -7.18 32.53
C LEU A 142 -1.84 -8.28 32.62
N GLU A 143 -0.62 -8.01 32.16
CA GLU A 143 0.52 -8.93 32.30
C GLU A 143 0.83 -9.25 33.77
N GLU A 144 0.80 -8.24 34.65
CA GLU A 144 0.98 -8.43 36.10
C GLU A 144 -0.16 -9.25 36.73
N GLN A 145 -1.41 -9.03 36.31
CA GLN A 145 -2.56 -9.83 36.77
C GLN A 145 -2.47 -11.29 36.33
N LEU A 146 -2.06 -11.55 35.09
CA LEU A 146 -1.84 -12.91 34.59
C LEU A 146 -0.71 -13.61 35.36
N ARG A 147 0.37 -12.88 35.69
CA ARG A 147 1.48 -13.42 36.48
C ARG A 147 1.07 -13.74 37.93
N GLY A 148 0.18 -12.93 38.51
CA GLY A 148 -0.38 -13.17 39.84
C GLY A 148 -1.34 -14.36 39.89
N ALA A 149 -2.19 -14.53 38.87
CA ALA A 149 -3.11 -15.67 38.77
C ALA A 149 -2.38 -17.01 38.59
N ALA A 150 -1.26 -17.02 37.87
CA ALA A 150 -0.43 -18.21 37.69
C ALA A 150 0.26 -18.68 39.00
N ALA A 151 0.52 -17.78 39.95
CA ALA A 151 1.13 -18.11 41.25
C ALA A 151 0.13 -18.65 42.29
N GLY A 152 -1.19 -18.56 42.02
CA GLY A 152 -2.26 -18.95 42.96
C GLY A 152 -2.87 -20.34 42.73
N CYS A 153 -2.37 -21.11 41.77
CA CYS A 153 -2.96 -22.41 41.40
C CYS A 153 -1.90 -23.52 41.31
N GLU A 154 -1.30 -23.88 42.44
CA GLU A 154 -0.55 -25.14 42.60
C GLU A 154 -1.33 -26.13 43.47
N VAL A 155 -2.49 -26.63 43.00
CA VAL A 155 -3.05 -27.88 43.53
C VAL A 155 -3.77 -28.68 42.43
N SER A 156 -3.31 -29.93 42.27
CA SER A 156 -3.91 -31.07 41.53
C SER A 156 -3.79 -31.08 40.00
N GLY A 157 -2.90 -31.95 39.52
CA GLY A 157 -2.77 -32.28 38.10
C GLY A 157 -1.57 -33.16 37.79
N ARG A 158 -1.22 -34.12 38.66
CA ARG A 158 -0.11 -35.06 38.41
C ARG A 158 -0.45 -36.20 37.44
N ASP A 159 -1.71 -36.30 36.99
CA ASP A 159 -2.15 -37.35 36.04
C ASP A 159 -2.30 -36.88 34.58
N THR A 160 -2.03 -35.60 34.28
CA THR A 160 -2.02 -35.05 32.90
C THR A 160 -0.62 -34.92 32.31
N ALA A 161 0.42 -35.43 32.99
CA ALA A 161 1.82 -35.31 32.56
C ALA A 161 2.24 -36.31 31.46
N GLN A 162 1.37 -37.24 31.03
CA GLN A 162 1.70 -38.21 29.97
C GLN A 162 0.98 -37.98 28.63
N LYS A 163 0.20 -36.90 28.46
CA LYS A 163 -0.51 -36.61 27.19
C LYS A 163 -0.06 -35.32 26.47
N LEU A 164 1.00 -34.66 26.94
CA LEU A 164 1.54 -33.42 26.37
C LEU A 164 2.91 -33.62 25.68
N GLN A 165 3.04 -34.69 24.90
CA GLN A 165 4.11 -34.84 23.90
C GLN A 165 3.57 -34.70 22.45
N GLY A 166 2.50 -33.92 22.26
CA GLY A 166 2.14 -33.36 20.97
C GLY A 166 2.33 -31.85 21.05
N GLY A 167 3.53 -31.36 20.72
CA GLY A 167 3.79 -29.92 20.67
C GLY A 167 2.87 -29.25 19.64
N ALA A 168 2.45 -28.01 19.90
CA ALA A 168 1.55 -27.33 18.99
C ALA A 168 2.13 -27.28 17.57
N GLU A 169 1.37 -27.75 16.57
CA GLU A 169 1.85 -27.96 15.21
C GLU A 169 1.45 -26.77 14.33
N CYS A 170 2.44 -26.10 13.75
CA CYS A 170 2.26 -24.93 12.89
C CYS A 170 2.47 -25.36 11.43
N LEU A 171 1.42 -25.31 10.61
CA LEU A 171 1.46 -25.66 9.19
C LEU A 171 1.65 -24.40 8.35
N VAL A 172 2.64 -24.40 7.46
CA VAL A 172 2.90 -23.30 6.53
C VAL A 172 2.64 -23.79 5.10
N LEU A 173 1.69 -23.14 4.42
CA LEU A 173 1.29 -23.43 3.05
C LEU A 173 1.71 -22.29 2.14
N GLY A 174 2.31 -22.59 0.98
CA GLY A 174 2.75 -21.50 0.12
C GLY A 174 3.57 -21.91 -1.09
N ASP A 175 4.12 -20.89 -1.73
CA ASP A 175 4.93 -21.03 -2.95
C ASP A 175 6.41 -21.35 -2.65
N SER A 176 7.29 -21.15 -3.64
CA SER A 176 8.72 -21.44 -3.51
C SER A 176 9.45 -20.57 -2.48
N ILE A 177 8.86 -19.47 -2.01
CA ILE A 177 9.46 -18.59 -1.00
C ILE A 177 9.60 -19.31 0.34
N ILE A 178 8.62 -20.13 0.73
CA ILE A 178 8.59 -20.76 2.06
C ILE A 178 9.40 -22.05 2.18
N ARG A 179 10.03 -22.52 1.09
CA ARG A 179 10.63 -23.86 0.99
C ARG A 179 11.50 -24.23 2.19
N ASP A 180 12.32 -23.30 2.65
CA ASP A 180 13.34 -23.55 3.68
C ASP A 180 12.98 -22.98 5.07
N VAL A 181 11.77 -22.44 5.24
CA VAL A 181 11.35 -21.68 6.43
C VAL A 181 11.25 -22.54 7.70
N GLY A 182 10.93 -23.83 7.57
CA GLY A 182 10.76 -24.76 8.70
C GLY A 182 12.03 -25.50 9.12
N THR A 183 13.16 -25.29 8.43
CA THR A 183 14.38 -26.11 8.61
C THR A 183 14.99 -26.03 10.01
N ASP A 184 14.80 -24.91 10.72
CA ASP A 184 15.34 -24.67 12.05
C ASP A 184 14.30 -24.84 13.18
N HIS A 185 13.04 -25.19 12.86
CA HIS A 185 11.92 -25.24 13.83
C HIS A 185 11.12 -26.54 13.71
N GLY A 186 11.37 -27.50 14.61
CA GLY A 186 10.73 -28.83 14.57
C GLY A 186 9.19 -28.86 14.67
N ASN A 187 8.58 -27.78 15.17
CA ASN A 187 7.12 -27.64 15.30
C ASN A 187 6.48 -26.95 14.08
N ILE A 188 7.26 -26.59 13.06
CA ILE A 188 6.78 -25.95 11.83
C ILE A 188 6.85 -26.97 10.69
N LYS A 189 5.69 -27.39 10.20
CA LYS A 189 5.55 -28.22 9.01
C LYS A 189 5.33 -27.34 7.79
N VAL A 190 6.16 -27.50 6.76
CA VAL A 190 6.10 -26.70 5.53
C VAL A 190 5.58 -27.56 4.38
N GLU A 191 4.49 -27.12 3.74
CA GLU A 191 3.98 -27.67 2.47
C GLU A 191 4.21 -26.64 1.38
N CYS A 192 5.35 -26.78 0.70
CA CYS A 192 5.78 -25.89 -0.36
C CYS A 192 5.30 -26.40 -1.73
N PHE A 193 4.64 -25.53 -2.49
CA PHE A 193 4.18 -25.78 -3.85
C PHE A 193 4.83 -24.76 -4.80
N PRO A 194 6.00 -25.08 -5.38
CA PRO A 194 6.74 -24.13 -6.20
C PRO A 194 5.92 -23.61 -7.39
N GLY A 195 5.95 -22.29 -7.60
CA GLY A 195 5.23 -21.64 -8.70
C GLY A 195 3.70 -21.59 -8.53
N ILE A 196 3.17 -22.03 -7.39
CA ILE A 196 1.72 -22.02 -7.15
C ILE A 196 1.18 -20.59 -7.10
N ARG A 197 -0.02 -20.43 -7.64
CA ARG A 197 -0.86 -19.23 -7.54
C ARG A 197 -1.93 -19.39 -6.48
N THR A 198 -2.54 -18.28 -6.05
CA THR A 198 -3.63 -18.29 -5.07
C THR A 198 -4.77 -19.23 -5.46
N GLU A 199 -5.27 -19.11 -6.70
CA GLU A 199 -6.36 -19.96 -7.23
C GLU A 199 -6.02 -21.47 -7.20
N GLN A 200 -4.73 -21.80 -7.40
CA GLN A 200 -4.27 -23.18 -7.48
C GLN A 200 -4.09 -23.76 -6.08
N LEU A 201 -3.60 -22.95 -5.14
CA LEU A 201 -3.48 -23.35 -3.74
C LEU A 201 -4.84 -23.68 -3.14
N GLN A 202 -5.91 -22.98 -3.54
CA GLN A 202 -7.27 -23.33 -3.14
C GLN A 202 -7.65 -24.77 -3.55
N ARG A 203 -7.34 -25.18 -4.79
CA ARG A 203 -7.62 -26.54 -5.28
C ARG A 203 -6.76 -27.60 -4.58
N VAL A 204 -5.50 -27.28 -4.30
CA VAL A 204 -4.63 -28.16 -3.51
C VAL A 204 -5.18 -28.32 -2.09
N MET A 205 -5.65 -27.21 -1.51
CA MET A 205 -6.27 -27.19 -0.19
C MET A 205 -7.52 -28.06 -0.14
N GLU A 206 -8.34 -28.11 -1.19
CA GLU A 206 -9.50 -29.00 -1.25
C GLU A 206 -9.10 -30.48 -1.25
N ASN A 207 -8.14 -30.85 -2.10
CA ASN A 207 -7.88 -32.26 -2.44
C ASN A 207 -6.88 -32.97 -1.51
N ARG A 208 -6.08 -32.25 -0.72
CA ARG A 208 -5.11 -32.86 0.22
C ARG A 208 -5.62 -32.87 1.66
N ASN A 209 -5.26 -33.91 2.41
CA ASN A 209 -5.39 -33.90 3.86
C ASN A 209 -4.12 -33.30 4.49
N PHE A 210 -4.30 -32.28 5.31
CA PHE A 210 -3.19 -31.58 6.00
C PHE A 210 -3.18 -31.84 7.51
N GLY A 211 -4.06 -32.71 8.01
CA GLY A 211 -4.24 -32.93 9.44
C GLY A 211 -4.97 -31.76 10.12
N ASN A 212 -4.82 -31.67 11.44
CA ASN A 212 -5.46 -30.66 12.29
C ASN A 212 -4.38 -29.85 13.03
N PRO A 213 -3.61 -29.00 12.33
CA PRO A 213 -2.61 -28.14 12.96
C PRO A 213 -3.26 -27.09 13.87
N ASP A 214 -2.55 -26.60 14.87
CA ASP A 214 -3.05 -25.54 15.76
C ASP A 214 -3.04 -24.18 15.08
N THR A 215 -2.04 -23.95 14.22
CA THR A 215 -1.93 -22.72 13.43
C THR A 215 -1.64 -23.05 11.97
N VAL A 216 -2.33 -22.38 11.05
CA VAL A 216 -2.06 -22.45 9.60
C VAL A 216 -1.64 -21.07 9.11
N ILE A 217 -0.45 -21.01 8.50
CA ILE A 217 0.07 -19.82 7.86
C ILE A 217 0.00 -20.01 6.34
N ILE A 218 -0.61 -19.07 5.64
CA ILE A 218 -0.72 -19.07 4.18
C ILE A 218 0.17 -17.96 3.62
N HIS A 219 1.14 -18.33 2.79
CA HIS A 219 2.03 -17.40 2.08
C HIS A 219 1.98 -17.67 0.58
N VAL A 220 1.19 -16.89 -0.15
CA VAL A 220 0.99 -17.02 -1.60
C VAL A 220 0.73 -15.64 -2.20
N GLY A 221 0.73 -15.53 -3.53
CA GLY A 221 0.48 -14.27 -4.25
C GLY A 221 1.68 -13.75 -5.04
N THR A 222 2.88 -14.24 -4.74
CA THR A 222 4.12 -13.81 -5.41
C THR A 222 4.06 -14.04 -6.92
N ASN A 223 3.43 -15.13 -7.36
CA ASN A 223 3.28 -15.51 -8.76
C ASN A 223 2.07 -14.83 -9.44
N ASP A 224 1.13 -14.31 -8.68
CA ASP A 224 -0.07 -13.61 -9.16
C ASP A 224 0.25 -12.16 -9.59
N LEU A 225 1.24 -11.54 -8.91
CA LEU A 225 1.69 -10.16 -9.17
C LEU A 225 2.04 -9.86 -10.64
N ARG A 226 2.59 -10.84 -11.35
CA ARG A 226 3.04 -10.70 -12.75
C ARG A 226 1.90 -10.78 -13.76
N ARG A 227 0.77 -11.41 -13.44
CA ARG A 227 -0.20 -11.85 -14.46
C ARG A 227 -1.34 -10.88 -14.68
N THR A 228 -1.82 -10.22 -13.63
CA THR A 228 -2.99 -9.34 -13.72
C THR A 228 -2.62 -7.92 -13.36
N ALA A 229 -2.82 -6.95 -14.26
CA ALA A 229 -2.65 -5.54 -13.91
C ALA A 229 -3.60 -5.14 -12.76
N ASN A 230 -4.80 -5.73 -12.73
CA ASN A 230 -5.82 -5.49 -11.72
C ASN A 230 -5.65 -6.42 -10.50
N LEU A 231 -5.31 -5.82 -9.36
CA LEU A 231 -5.11 -6.53 -8.10
C LEU A 231 -6.41 -7.00 -7.45
N ASP A 232 -7.57 -6.51 -7.88
CA ASP A 232 -8.88 -6.87 -7.31
C ASP A 232 -9.26 -8.32 -7.65
N TYR A 233 -8.81 -8.84 -8.78
CA TYR A 233 -8.93 -10.28 -9.08
C TYR A 233 -8.13 -11.13 -8.09
N VAL A 234 -6.90 -10.72 -7.79
CA VAL A 234 -6.07 -11.41 -6.79
C VAL A 234 -6.71 -11.33 -5.40
N MET A 235 -7.31 -10.19 -5.05
CA MET A 235 -8.07 -10.05 -3.80
C MET A 235 -9.24 -11.03 -3.72
N GLY A 236 -10.01 -11.20 -4.80
CA GLY A 236 -11.10 -12.17 -4.88
C GLY A 236 -10.62 -13.60 -4.65
N ASP A 237 -9.52 -13.99 -5.30
CA ASP A 237 -8.92 -15.32 -5.13
C ASP A 237 -8.41 -15.55 -3.70
N VAL A 238 -7.81 -14.53 -3.08
CA VAL A 238 -7.30 -14.61 -1.71
C VAL A 238 -8.44 -14.71 -0.71
N TYR A 239 -9.52 -13.95 -0.93
CA TYR A 239 -10.73 -14.05 -0.13
C TYR A 239 -11.31 -15.47 -0.20
N ALA A 240 -11.44 -16.04 -1.40
CA ALA A 240 -11.92 -17.41 -1.58
C ALA A 240 -11.00 -18.45 -0.91
N LEU A 241 -9.68 -18.27 -1.02
CA LEU A 241 -8.70 -19.13 -0.36
C LEU A 241 -8.82 -19.08 1.17
N VAL A 242 -8.95 -17.90 1.76
CA VAL A 242 -9.09 -17.73 3.22
C VAL A 242 -10.40 -18.36 3.71
N GLN A 243 -11.51 -18.17 3.00
CA GLN A 243 -12.77 -18.82 3.34
C GLN A 243 -12.65 -20.35 3.28
N LYS A 244 -11.98 -20.87 2.25
CA LYS A 244 -11.71 -22.31 2.14
C LYS A 244 -10.87 -22.82 3.31
N ALA A 245 -9.84 -22.08 3.71
CA ALA A 245 -9.01 -22.41 4.85
C ALA A 245 -9.83 -22.42 6.15
N ARG A 246 -10.74 -21.47 6.36
CA ARG A 246 -11.64 -21.46 7.52
C ARG A 246 -12.55 -22.68 7.58
N THR A 247 -13.11 -23.10 6.44
CA THR A 247 -13.93 -24.33 6.40
C THR A 247 -13.08 -25.56 6.67
N LYS A 248 -11.85 -25.62 6.15
CA LYS A 248 -10.98 -26.78 6.28
C LYS A 248 -10.33 -26.90 7.66
N PHE A 249 -10.05 -25.77 8.29
CA PHE A 249 -9.36 -25.67 9.58
C PHE A 249 -10.21 -24.85 10.56
N PRO A 250 -11.38 -25.36 10.99
CA PRO A 250 -12.35 -24.57 11.76
C PRO A 250 -11.87 -24.20 13.18
N ILE A 251 -10.92 -24.96 13.73
CA ILE A 251 -10.41 -24.78 15.10
C ILE A 251 -9.05 -24.07 15.09
N SER A 252 -8.30 -24.17 13.99
CA SER A 252 -6.94 -23.65 13.89
C SER A 252 -6.91 -22.12 13.83
N LYS A 253 -5.89 -21.52 14.41
CA LYS A 253 -5.55 -20.12 14.18
C LYS A 253 -5.10 -19.95 12.74
N LEU A 254 -5.73 -19.04 12.00
CA LEU A 254 -5.34 -18.74 10.62
C LEU A 254 -4.55 -17.44 10.53
N VAL A 255 -3.46 -17.51 9.76
CA VAL A 255 -2.57 -16.37 9.50
C VAL A 255 -2.38 -16.22 8.00
N LEU A 256 -2.68 -15.03 7.48
CA LEU A 256 -2.36 -14.63 6.11
C LEU A 256 -1.06 -13.83 6.11
N SER A 257 -0.02 -14.38 5.48
CA SER A 257 1.26 -13.70 5.32
C SER A 257 1.24 -12.86 4.04
N GLY A 258 1.62 -11.58 4.15
CA GLY A 258 1.79 -10.69 3.00
C GLY A 258 2.89 -11.16 2.05
N VAL A 259 2.80 -10.71 0.80
CA VAL A 259 3.79 -11.02 -0.24
C VAL A 259 5.08 -10.27 0.04
N LEU A 260 6.22 -10.96 -0.11
CA LEU A 260 7.54 -10.34 0.06
C LEU A 260 7.88 -9.37 -1.06
N ARG A 261 8.74 -8.40 -0.74
CA ARG A 261 9.35 -7.50 -1.69
C ARG A 261 10.09 -8.27 -2.79
N ARG A 262 10.06 -7.70 -3.98
CA ARG A 262 10.77 -8.18 -5.16
C ARG A 262 11.34 -7.01 -5.92
N ARG A 263 12.49 -7.18 -6.56
CA ARG A 263 13.11 -6.09 -7.33
C ARG A 263 12.44 -5.84 -8.68
N ASP A 264 11.79 -6.86 -9.25
CA ASP A 264 11.11 -6.79 -10.55
C ASP A 264 9.68 -6.25 -10.47
N VAL A 265 9.18 -5.93 -9.27
CA VAL A 265 7.84 -5.38 -9.04
C VAL A 265 7.97 -4.12 -8.19
N SER A 266 7.24 -3.06 -8.54
CA SER A 266 7.33 -1.81 -7.77
C SER A 266 6.81 -1.97 -6.35
N TRP A 267 7.46 -1.31 -5.38
CA TRP A 267 7.05 -1.33 -3.98
C TRP A 267 5.60 -0.90 -3.79
N ARG A 268 5.14 0.10 -4.56
CA ARG A 268 3.74 0.56 -4.55
C ARG A 268 2.76 -0.57 -4.88
N ARG A 269 3.11 -1.45 -5.81
CA ARG A 269 2.25 -2.55 -6.24
C ARG A 269 2.23 -3.69 -5.23
N ILE A 270 3.37 -3.97 -4.60
CA ILE A 270 3.45 -4.95 -3.49
C ILE A 270 2.67 -4.44 -2.28
N GLY A 271 2.87 -3.17 -1.89
CA GLY A 271 2.11 -2.52 -0.83
C GLY A 271 0.61 -2.55 -1.10
N ALA A 272 0.18 -2.16 -2.30
CA ALA A 272 -1.24 -2.19 -2.67
C ALA A 272 -1.86 -3.61 -2.66
N LEU A 273 -1.07 -4.66 -2.89
CA LEU A 273 -1.54 -6.04 -2.75
C LEU A 273 -1.62 -6.44 -1.27
N ASN A 274 -0.62 -6.10 -0.46
CA ASN A 274 -0.60 -6.38 0.96
C ASN A 274 -1.69 -5.62 1.73
N ASP A 275 -2.03 -4.39 1.31
CA ASP A 275 -3.18 -3.64 1.84
C ASP A 275 -4.51 -4.38 1.60
N ARG A 276 -4.65 -5.03 0.43
CA ARG A 276 -5.80 -5.88 0.12
C ARG A 276 -5.80 -7.16 0.96
N TYR A 277 -4.62 -7.74 1.23
CA TYR A 277 -4.51 -8.92 2.11
C TYR A 277 -4.90 -8.58 3.54
N ASP A 278 -4.44 -7.44 4.06
CA ASP A 278 -4.83 -6.93 5.38
C ASP A 278 -6.35 -6.67 5.43
N TRP A 279 -6.92 -6.04 4.40
CA TRP A 279 -8.38 -5.86 4.30
C TRP A 279 -9.12 -7.20 4.35
N VAL A 280 -8.73 -8.20 3.53
CA VAL A 280 -9.33 -9.54 3.54
C VAL A 280 -9.21 -10.17 4.93
N ALA A 281 -8.04 -10.06 5.57
CA ALA A 281 -7.81 -10.64 6.87
C ALA A 281 -8.73 -10.06 7.95
N ARG A 282 -8.85 -8.72 7.99
CA ARG A 282 -9.77 -8.01 8.91
C ARG A 282 -11.22 -8.40 8.68
N THR A 283 -11.66 -8.46 7.42
CA THR A 283 -13.05 -8.81 7.07
C THR A 283 -13.39 -10.26 7.39
N THR A 284 -12.41 -11.16 7.32
CA THR A 284 -12.62 -12.60 7.55
C THR A 284 -12.24 -13.06 8.96
N GLY A 285 -11.70 -12.18 9.80
CA GLY A 285 -11.30 -12.48 11.17
C GLY A 285 -10.05 -13.32 11.29
N VAL A 286 -9.17 -13.32 10.29
CA VAL A 286 -7.86 -14.01 10.34
C VAL A 286 -6.75 -13.01 10.65
N THR A 287 -5.59 -13.50 11.13
CA THR A 287 -4.45 -12.64 11.46
C THR A 287 -3.69 -12.29 10.19
N PHE A 288 -3.48 -11.00 9.89
CA PHE A 288 -2.53 -10.59 8.86
C PHE A 288 -1.14 -10.34 9.45
N VAL A 289 -0.11 -10.75 8.71
CA VAL A 289 1.29 -10.46 9.05
C VAL A 289 2.02 -9.97 7.80
N ASP A 290 2.62 -8.78 7.88
CA ASP A 290 3.50 -8.27 6.83
C ASP A 290 4.96 -8.69 7.09
N PRO A 291 5.50 -9.67 6.35
CA PRO A 291 6.87 -10.14 6.54
C PRO A 291 7.93 -9.12 6.08
N ASN A 292 7.55 -8.08 5.32
CA ASN A 292 8.53 -7.10 4.82
C ASN A 292 9.15 -6.22 5.90
N SER A 293 8.52 -6.15 7.08
CA SER A 293 9.10 -5.49 8.26
C SER A 293 10.20 -6.32 8.95
N TRP A 294 10.34 -7.61 8.60
CA TRP A 294 11.28 -8.57 9.22
C TRP A 294 12.43 -9.01 8.31
N ILE A 295 12.32 -8.74 7.02
CA ILE A 295 13.25 -9.20 5.98
C ILE A 295 13.96 -7.99 5.37
N ASP A 296 15.29 -8.03 5.29
CA ASP A 296 16.15 -7.00 4.67
C ASP A 296 16.52 -7.34 3.20
N ASP A 297 17.19 -6.44 2.46
CA ASP A 297 17.61 -6.74 1.06
C ASP A 297 18.69 -7.82 0.99
N ARG A 298 19.42 -8.07 2.08
CA ARG A 298 20.51 -9.04 2.17
C ARG A 298 19.97 -10.45 2.38
N ASP A 299 18.72 -10.57 2.82
CA ASP A 299 18.01 -11.82 3.02
C ASP A 299 17.50 -12.45 1.70
N PHE A 300 17.66 -11.77 0.56
CA PHE A 300 17.31 -12.28 -0.76
C PHE A 300 18.46 -13.04 -1.43
N SER A 301 18.08 -14.02 -2.25
CA SER A 301 18.99 -14.73 -3.15
C SER A 301 19.41 -13.85 -4.33
N ARG A 302 20.40 -14.33 -5.11
CA ARG A 302 20.92 -13.59 -6.27
C ARG A 302 19.89 -13.35 -7.37
N ASP A 303 18.86 -14.19 -7.44
CA ASP A 303 17.73 -14.03 -8.36
C ASP A 303 16.75 -12.92 -7.95
N ARG A 304 16.91 -12.38 -6.73
CA ARG A 304 16.15 -11.24 -6.18
C ARG A 304 14.63 -11.49 -6.15
N LEU A 305 14.27 -12.76 -6.14
CA LEU A 305 12.90 -13.26 -6.00
C LEU A 305 12.82 -14.15 -4.76
N HIS A 306 13.68 -15.17 -4.72
CA HIS A 306 13.71 -16.09 -3.60
C HIS A 306 14.49 -15.49 -2.45
N ILE A 307 14.13 -15.88 -1.23
CA ILE A 307 14.95 -15.62 -0.04
C ILE A 307 16.14 -16.58 -0.02
N ASN A 308 17.25 -16.17 0.58
CA ASN A 308 18.37 -17.05 0.86
C ASN A 308 18.17 -17.74 2.22
N ARG A 309 19.11 -18.60 2.62
CA ARG A 309 19.02 -19.34 3.89
C ARG A 309 18.88 -18.42 5.12
N GLY A 310 19.53 -17.26 5.11
CA GLY A 310 19.39 -16.24 6.16
C GLY A 310 17.97 -15.66 6.22
N GLY A 311 17.43 -15.30 5.05
CA GLY A 311 16.05 -14.82 4.92
C GLY A 311 15.02 -15.88 5.33
N ALA A 312 15.19 -17.12 4.89
CA ALA A 312 14.32 -18.24 5.28
C ALA A 312 14.31 -18.44 6.80
N LYS A 313 15.47 -18.35 7.45
CA LYS A 313 15.58 -18.41 8.91
C LYS A 313 14.87 -17.26 9.61
N ARG A 314 14.99 -16.02 9.11
CA ARG A 314 14.25 -14.87 9.69
C ARG A 314 12.74 -15.00 9.51
N LEU A 315 12.30 -15.44 8.33
CA LEU A 315 10.89 -15.70 8.07
C LEU A 315 10.35 -16.82 8.97
N GLY A 316 11.15 -17.86 9.20
CA GLY A 316 10.85 -18.95 10.14
C GLY A 316 10.66 -18.45 11.57
N LYS A 317 11.55 -17.57 12.05
CA LYS A 317 11.40 -16.93 13.37
C LYS A 317 10.13 -16.09 13.47
N LEU A 318 9.79 -15.33 12.44
CA LEU A 318 8.53 -14.58 12.40
C LEU A 318 7.33 -15.52 12.54
N TYR A 319 7.29 -16.60 11.76
CA TYR A 319 6.21 -17.58 11.81
C TYR A 319 6.16 -18.32 13.14
N HIS A 320 7.31 -18.68 13.71
CA HIS A 320 7.42 -19.27 15.04
C HIS A 320 6.79 -18.37 16.11
N ARG A 321 7.12 -17.06 16.07
CA ARG A 321 6.57 -16.06 16.98
C ARG A 321 5.07 -15.91 16.83
N VAL A 322 4.56 -15.86 15.59
CA VAL A 322 3.12 -15.71 15.32
C VAL A 322 2.33 -16.94 15.73
N CYS A 323 2.94 -18.13 15.65
CA CYS A 323 2.39 -19.38 16.17
C CYS A 323 2.40 -19.46 17.71
N GLY A 324 2.97 -18.46 18.42
CA GLY A 324 2.87 -18.34 19.88
C GLY A 324 3.84 -19.22 20.66
N PHE A 325 4.85 -19.77 20.00
CA PHE A 325 5.83 -20.68 20.62
C PHE A 325 6.82 -19.98 21.57
N ASP A 326 6.97 -18.66 21.49
CA ASP A 326 7.87 -17.87 22.34
C ASP A 326 7.34 -17.64 23.78
N GLY A 327 6.21 -18.25 24.15
CA GLY A 327 5.61 -18.18 25.50
C GLY A 327 6.24 -19.09 26.57
N GLY A 328 7.24 -19.91 26.19
CA GLY A 328 8.00 -20.75 27.12
C GLY A 328 9.26 -20.04 27.62
N GLY A 329 9.29 -19.66 28.90
CA GLY A 329 10.27 -18.76 29.48
C GLY A 329 11.75 -19.04 29.16
N GLN A 330 12.42 -18.02 28.63
CA GLN A 330 13.83 -17.79 28.96
C GLN A 330 13.89 -16.92 30.21
N LYS A 331 14.06 -17.57 31.38
CA LYS A 331 14.78 -16.95 32.48
C LYS A 331 16.19 -16.69 31.96
N LEU A 332 16.46 -15.45 31.58
CA LEU A 332 17.82 -14.94 31.47
C LEU A 332 18.42 -15.00 32.88
N ASN A 333 19.21 -16.04 33.13
CA ASN A 333 20.26 -15.97 34.12
C ASN A 333 21.43 -15.24 33.45
N GLU A 334 21.62 -13.98 33.82
CA GLU A 334 22.92 -13.34 34.05
C GLU A 334 22.72 -12.02 34.80
#